data_AF-A0A7J2V025-F1
#
_entry.id   AF-A0A7J2V025-F1
#
_cell.length_a   1.000
_cell.length_b   1.000
_cell.length_c   1.000
_cell.angle_alpha   90.00
_cell.angle_beta   90.00
_cell.angle_gamma   90.00
#
_symmetry.space_group_name_H-M   'P 1'
#
loop_
_entity.id
_entity.type
_entity.pdbx_description
1 polymer ?
#
loop_
_entity_poly.entity_id
_entity_poly.type
_entity_poly.pdbx_seq_one_letter_code
_entity_poly.pdbx_strand_id
1 'polypeptide(L)'
;MPLAEDVDLEYIARSAEGYTGADIAAMVREAALYALREDLSASRVYMRHFIHAMSKIRPTLSDDMIKFYEGWRERFKQRLPKQVMTPPIYA
;
A
#
# COMPACT_ATOMS: atom_id res chain seq x y z
N MET A 1 6.88 -13.54 9.43
CA MET A 1 6.21 -12.72 10.45
C MET A 1 5.02 -13.51 11.00
N PRO A 2 5.12 -14.07 12.21
CA PRO A 2 3.99 -14.76 12.84
C PRO A 2 2.91 -13.77 13.24
N LEU A 3 1.65 -14.09 12.93
CA LEU A 3 0.48 -13.27 13.30
C LEU A 3 -0.12 -13.79 14.61
N ALA A 4 -0.65 -12.87 15.41
CA ALA A 4 -1.55 -13.21 16.49
C ALA A 4 -2.97 -13.47 15.97
N GLU A 5 -3.80 -14.10 16.80
CA GLU A 5 -5.17 -14.52 16.44
C GLU A 5 -6.12 -13.34 16.23
N ASP A 6 -5.79 -12.15 16.76
CA ASP A 6 -6.58 -10.94 16.64
C ASP A 6 -6.41 -10.21 15.29
N VAL A 7 -5.50 -10.68 14.42
CA VAL A 7 -5.21 -10.04 13.13
C VAL A 7 -6.29 -10.37 12.12
N ASP A 8 -7.10 -9.36 11.78
CA ASP A 8 -8.12 -9.43 10.72
C ASP A 8 -7.53 -8.97 9.38
N LEU A 9 -7.15 -9.94 8.54
CA LEU A 9 -6.59 -9.68 7.21
C LEU A 9 -7.64 -9.15 6.23
N GLU A 10 -8.91 -9.55 6.35
CA GLU A 10 -9.97 -8.99 5.51
C GLU A 10 -10.20 -7.50 5.80
N TYR A 11 -10.17 -7.10 7.07
CA TYR A 11 -10.23 -5.69 7.46
C TYR A 11 -9.04 -4.91 6.89
N ILE A 12 -7.83 -5.47 6.97
CA ILE A 12 -6.62 -4.84 6.41
C ILE A 12 -6.78 -4.65 4.90
N ALA A 13 -7.24 -5.68 4.19
CA ALA A 13 -7.46 -5.61 2.74
C ALA A 13 -8.51 -4.55 2.37
N ARG A 14 -9.63 -4.48 3.09
CA ARG A 14 -10.66 -3.44 2.87
C ARG A 14 -10.15 -2.03 3.16
N SER A 15 -9.21 -1.88 4.09
CA SER A 15 -8.67 -0.58 4.49
C SER A 15 -7.48 -0.12 3.61
N ALA A 16 -6.98 -0.99 2.73
CA ALA A 16 -5.81 -0.75 1.89
C ALA A 16 -6.16 -0.18 0.50
N GLU A 17 -7.29 0.51 0.36
CA GLU A 17 -7.64 1.21 -0.88
C GLU A 17 -6.58 2.28 -1.23
N GLY A 18 -6.16 2.31 -2.49
CA GLY A 18 -5.08 3.18 -2.97
C GLY A 18 -3.65 2.72 -2.61
N TYR A 19 -3.50 1.64 -1.83
CA TYR A 19 -2.17 1.09 -1.56
C TYR A 19 -1.66 0.32 -2.77
N THR A 20 -0.38 0.51 -3.09
CA THR A 20 0.34 -0.35 -4.02
C THR A 20 0.93 -1.55 -3.29
N GLY A 21 1.46 -2.53 -4.05
CA GLY A 21 2.23 -3.62 -3.46
C GLY A 21 3.45 -3.14 -2.65
N ALA A 22 4.06 -2.00 -3.04
CA ALA A 22 5.15 -1.40 -2.29
C ALA A 22 4.68 -0.83 -0.95
N ASP A 23 3.52 -0.19 -0.93
CA ASP A 23 2.92 0.39 0.29
C ASP A 23 2.51 -0.71 1.26
N ILE A 24 1.90 -1.79 0.78
CA ILE A 24 1.57 -2.97 1.60
C ILE A 24 2.84 -3.56 2.19
N ALA A 25 3.90 -3.73 1.38
CA ALA A 25 5.16 -4.26 1.87
C ALA A 25 5.79 -3.33 2.94
N ALA A 26 5.67 -2.01 2.79
CA ALA A 26 6.12 -1.04 3.78
C ALA A 26 5.29 -1.11 5.07
N MET A 27 3.96 -1.22 4.97
CA MET A 27 3.05 -1.37 6.11
C MET A 27 3.36 -2.63 6.93
N VAL A 28 3.55 -3.78 6.27
CA VAL A 28 3.90 -5.04 6.93
C VAL A 28 5.24 -4.94 7.66
N ARG A 29 6.25 -4.33 7.02
CA ARG A 29 7.55 -4.09 7.67
C ARG A 29 7.43 -3.18 8.88
N GLU A 30 6.67 -2.09 8.78
CA GLU A 30 6.48 -1.16 9.90
C GLU A 30 5.75 -1.84 11.06
N ALA A 31 4.72 -2.65 10.80
CA ALA A 31 4.01 -3.39 11.84
C ALA A 31 4.94 -4.38 12.57
N ALA A 32 5.81 -5.09 11.84
CA ALA A 32 6.79 -5.99 12.43
C ALA A 32 7.84 -5.24 13.28
N LEU A 33 8.37 -4.13 12.76
CA LEU A 33 9.34 -3.32 13.49
C LEU A 33 8.73 -2.66 14.72
N TYR A 34 7.48 -2.22 14.62
CA TYR A 34 6.77 -1.64 15.78
C TYR A 34 6.58 -2.68 16.88
N ALA A 35 6.20 -3.92 16.54
CA ALA A 35 6.13 -5.03 17.49
C ALA A 35 7.46 -5.25 18.24
N LEU A 36 8.57 -5.26 17.50
CA LEU A 36 9.92 -5.45 18.08
C LEU A 36 10.38 -4.26 18.92
N ARG A 37 9.93 -3.04 18.60
CA ARG A 37 10.21 -1.84 19.40
C ARG A 37 9.44 -1.83 20.71
N GLU A 38 8.23 -2.40 20.75
CA GLU A 38 7.47 -2.59 21.99
C GLU A 38 8.12 -3.66 22.87
N ASP A 39 8.53 -4.78 22.28
CA ASP A 39 9.15 -5.91 22.99
C ASP A 39 10.13 -6.65 22.07
N LEU A 40 11.42 -6.66 22.44
CA LEU A 40 12.46 -7.36 21.68
C LEU A 40 12.27 -8.89 21.67
N SER A 41 11.50 -9.42 22.62
CA SER A 41 11.12 -10.84 22.68
C SER A 41 9.79 -11.15 21.98
N ALA A 42 9.19 -10.17 21.30
CA ALA A 42 7.92 -10.34 20.59
C ALA A 42 7.99 -11.49 19.58
N SER A 43 7.14 -12.50 19.79
CA SER A 43 7.03 -13.67 18.92
C SER A 43 5.90 -13.54 17.88
N ARG A 44 5.01 -12.56 18.05
CA ARG A 44 3.81 -12.36 17.22
C ARG A 44 3.52 -10.89 16.96
N VAL A 45 2.93 -10.60 15.80
CA VAL A 45 2.42 -9.27 15.44
C VAL A 45 0.91 -9.26 15.62
N TYR A 46 0.43 -8.29 16.39
CA TYR A 46 -0.98 -8.09 16.74
C TYR A 46 -1.64 -7.05 15.85
N MET A 47 -2.97 -7.02 15.85
CA MET A 47 -3.75 -6.09 15.03
C MET A 47 -3.43 -4.62 15.33
N ARG A 48 -3.15 -4.30 16.60
CA ARG A 48 -2.72 -2.94 17.01
C ARG A 48 -1.48 -2.44 16.27
N HIS A 49 -0.54 -3.33 15.91
CA HIS A 49 0.67 -2.94 15.18
C HIS A 49 0.35 -2.59 13.72
N PHE A 50 -0.62 -3.27 13.11
CA PHE A 50 -1.11 -2.93 11.78
C PHE A 50 -1.86 -1.60 11.78
N ILE A 51 -2.69 -1.35 12.78
CA ILE A 51 -3.37 -0.05 12.95
C ILE A 51 -2.32 1.08 13.07
N HIS A 52 -1.26 0.87 13.85
CA HIS A 52 -0.13 1.79 13.91
C HIS A 52 0.52 1.99 12.54
N ALA A 53 0.86 0.90 11.85
CA ALA A 53 1.52 0.95 10.55
C ALA A 53 0.67 1.67 9.48
N MET A 54 -0.64 1.46 9.44
CA MET A 54 -1.56 2.17 8.53
C MET A 54 -1.61 3.68 8.80
N SER A 55 -1.46 4.10 10.06
CA SER A 55 -1.39 5.53 10.39
C SER A 55 -0.11 6.20 9.85
N LYS A 56 0.97 5.40 9.68
CA LYS A 56 2.30 5.86 9.24
C LYS A 56 2.49 5.75 7.73
N ILE A 57 2.08 4.65 7.14
CA ILE A 57 2.23 4.36 5.71
C ILE A 57 0.97 4.81 5.01
N ARG A 58 1.05 5.91 4.27
CA ARG A 58 -0.06 6.42 3.44
C ARG A 58 -0.05 5.75 2.06
N PRO A 59 -1.21 5.53 1.44
CA PRO A 59 -1.29 5.05 0.07
C PRO A 59 -0.60 6.01 -0.89
N THR A 60 0.13 5.48 -1.87
CA THR A 60 0.85 6.28 -2.87
C THR A 60 0.02 6.60 -4.11
N LEU A 61 -1.04 5.82 -4.40
CA LEU A 61 -1.97 6.15 -5.46
C LEU A 61 -3.03 7.14 -4.94
N SER A 62 -2.99 8.36 -5.45
CA SER A 62 -4.05 9.35 -5.22
C SER A 62 -5.18 9.22 -6.24
N ASP A 63 -6.38 9.66 -5.86
CA ASP A 63 -7.54 9.69 -6.75
C ASP A 63 -7.26 10.47 -8.04
N ASP A 64 -6.50 11.57 -7.94
CA ASP A 64 -6.14 12.40 -9.10
C ASP A 64 -5.23 11.63 -10.07
N MET A 65 -4.31 10.83 -9.54
CA MET A 65 -3.45 9.97 -10.34
C MET A 65 -4.27 8.90 -11.06
N ILE A 66 -5.21 8.25 -10.34
CA ILE A 66 -6.11 7.24 -10.92
C ILE A 66 -6.92 7.88 -12.06
N LYS A 67 -7.58 9.01 -11.81
CA LYS A 67 -8.37 9.75 -12.82
C LYS A 67 -7.52 10.15 -14.02
N PHE A 68 -6.28 10.59 -13.80
CA PHE A 68 -5.36 10.93 -14.88
C PHE A 68 -5.11 9.72 -15.80
N TYR A 69 -4.77 8.56 -15.23
CA TYR A 69 -4.50 7.35 -16.03
C TYR A 69 -5.76 6.76 -16.68
N GLU A 70 -6.92 6.85 -16.03
CA GLU A 70 -8.18 6.43 -16.63
C GLU A 70 -8.56 7.32 -17.82
N GLY A 71 -8.45 8.63 -17.66
CA GLY A 71 -8.66 9.58 -18.76
C GLY A 71 -7.63 9.39 -19.87
N TRP A 72 -6.39 9.07 -19.53
CA TRP A 72 -5.35 8.70 -20.49
C TRP A 72 -5.76 7.42 -21.26
N ARG A 73 -6.17 6.36 -20.57
CA ARG A 73 -6.62 5.09 -21.17
C ARG A 73 -7.73 5.30 -22.20
N GLU A 74 -8.70 6.17 -21.90
CA GLU A 74 -9.84 6.41 -22.80
C GLU A 74 -9.44 7.23 -24.03
N ARG A 75 -8.58 8.24 -23.88
CA ARG A 75 -8.03 9.02 -25.00
C ARG A 75 -7.16 8.18 -25.94
N PHE A 76 -6.42 7.20 -25.39
CA PHE A 76 -5.46 6.41 -26.14
C PHE A 76 -6.01 5.09 -26.73
N LYS A 77 -7.21 4.62 -26.32
CA LYS A 77 -7.95 3.58 -27.07
C LYS A 77 -8.23 3.97 -28.53
N GLN A 78 -8.28 5.27 -28.83
CA GLN A 78 -8.64 5.78 -30.16
C GLN A 78 -7.42 6.01 -31.08
N ARG A 79 -6.18 6.08 -30.56
CA ARG A 79 -4.98 6.51 -31.32
C ARG A 79 -3.67 6.04 -30.63
N LEU A 80 -2.95 5.03 -31.13
CA LEU A 80 -1.57 4.78 -30.69
C LEU A 80 -0.61 4.39 -31.84
N PRO A 81 0.40 5.22 -32.15
CA PRO A 81 1.72 4.81 -32.60
C PRO A 81 2.66 4.50 -31.40
N LYS A 82 3.60 3.58 -31.59
CA LYS A 82 4.35 2.81 -30.56
C LYS A 82 5.34 3.56 -29.63
N GLN A 83 5.50 4.88 -29.68
CA GLN A 83 6.63 5.54 -29.01
C GLN A 83 6.19 6.58 -27.99
N VAL A 84 6.77 6.45 -26.78
CA VAL A 84 6.73 7.33 -25.61
C VAL A 84 5.56 7.08 -24.64
N MET A 85 5.83 6.22 -23.66
CA MET A 85 5.04 6.04 -22.44
C MET A 85 5.97 6.05 -21.23
N THR A 86 6.22 7.21 -20.64
CA THR A 86 6.75 7.29 -19.26
C THR A 86 5.86 8.21 -18.45
N PRO A 87 5.24 7.71 -17.37
CA PRO A 87 4.45 8.55 -16.48
C PRO A 87 5.32 9.48 -15.61
N PRO A 88 4.75 10.58 -15.10
CA PRO A 88 5.49 11.67 -14.45
C PRO A 88 6.07 11.34 -13.06
N ILE A 89 6.10 10.07 -12.66
CA ILE A 89 6.68 9.65 -11.36
C ILE A 89 8.21 9.44 -11.47
N TYR A 90 8.79 9.61 -12.66
CA TYR A 90 10.24 9.52 -12.91
C TYR A 90 10.82 10.86 -13.39
N ALA A 91 10.60 11.93 -12.62
CA ALA A 91 11.32 13.21 -12.76
C ALA A 91 11.88 13.64 -11.41
#